data_AF-A0A963IJQ9-F1
#
_entry.id   AF-A0A963IJQ9-F1
#
_cell.length_a   1.000
_cell.length_b   1.000
_cell.length_c   1.000
_cell.angle_alpha   90.00
_cell.angle_beta   90.00
_cell.angle_gamma   90.00
#
_symmetry.space_group_name_H-M   'P 1'
#
loop_
_entity.id
_entity.type
_entity.pdbx_description
1 polymer ?
#
loop_
_entity_poly.entity_id
_entity_poly.type
_entity_poly.pdbx_seq_one_letter_code
_entity_poly.pdbx_strand_id
1 'polypeptide(L)'
;MDPLTHALLGASAAHLALGPRLGRHAWLLGAVGGVLPDADILIRSSADPLLAIQYHRHFTHALAFIPFGGAVAASPWLVRKRHRPNWRPILAATTIGYATHAVLDACTNYGTHLLWPFSPQRVAWHWITTIGPPLTLTLLIGLIIAVRRRSRLPA
;
A
#
# COMPACT_ATOMS: atom_id res chain seq x y z
N MET A 1 1.49 0.15 9.89
CA MET A 1 2.44 -0.94 10.30
C MET A 1 3.85 -0.46 9.98
N ASP A 2 4.88 -1.30 9.91
CA ASP A 2 6.16 -0.87 9.33
C ASP A 2 6.05 -0.73 7.78
N PRO A 3 6.71 0.26 7.15
CA PRO A 3 6.61 0.48 5.70
C PRO A 3 7.06 -0.72 4.85
N LEU A 4 7.95 -1.56 5.38
CA LEU A 4 8.42 -2.74 4.66
C LEU A 4 7.30 -3.79 4.55
N THR A 5 6.50 -4.02 5.59
CA THR A 5 5.31 -4.88 5.49
C THR A 5 4.37 -4.40 4.39
N HIS A 6 4.11 -3.09 4.34
CA HIS A 6 3.21 -2.50 3.34
C HIS A 6 3.76 -2.64 1.93
N ALA A 7 5.06 -2.41 1.74
CA ALA A 7 5.72 -2.62 0.46
C ALA A 7 5.62 -4.07 0.00
N LEU A 8 5.90 -5.03 0.90
CA LEU A 8 5.88 -6.46 0.59
C LEU A 8 4.46 -6.95 0.28
N LEU A 9 3.47 -6.58 1.10
CA LEU A 9 2.08 -6.98 0.88
C LEU A 9 1.53 -6.40 -0.42
N GLY A 10 1.76 -5.10 -0.67
CA GLY A 10 1.34 -4.44 -1.89
C GLY A 10 2.01 -5.05 -3.14
N ALA A 11 3.31 -5.36 -3.06
CA ALA A 11 4.05 -6.04 -4.12
C ALA A 11 3.47 -7.41 -4.45
N SER A 12 3.23 -8.24 -3.44
CA SER A 12 2.67 -9.58 -3.59
C SER A 12 1.25 -9.53 -4.17
N ALA A 13 0.38 -8.67 -3.65
CA ALA A 13 -1.00 -8.53 -4.12
C ALA A 13 -1.07 -8.06 -5.58
N ALA A 14 -0.31 -7.02 -5.95
CA ALA A 14 -0.29 -6.52 -7.32
C ALA A 14 0.32 -7.52 -8.30
N HIS A 15 1.37 -8.24 -7.90
CA HIS A 15 1.97 -9.28 -8.74
C HIS A 15 1.06 -10.49 -8.92
N LEU A 16 0.35 -10.91 -7.88
CA LEU A 16 -0.64 -11.97 -7.98
C LEU A 16 -1.76 -11.60 -8.96
N ALA A 17 -2.26 -10.36 -8.89
CA ALA A 17 -3.33 -9.91 -9.76
C ALA A 17 -2.86 -9.66 -11.21
N LEU A 18 -1.75 -8.94 -11.40
CA LEU A 18 -1.35 -8.38 -12.69
C LEU A 18 0.02 -8.84 -13.21
N GLY A 19 0.66 -9.79 -12.54
CA GLY A 19 1.91 -10.42 -12.96
C GLY A 19 1.89 -10.94 -14.40
N PRO A 20 0.82 -11.62 -14.86
CA PRO A 20 0.74 -12.08 -16.26
C PRO A 20 0.74 -10.95 -17.30
N ARG A 21 0.30 -9.73 -16.94
CA ARG A 21 0.20 -8.58 -17.86
C ARG A 21 1.38 -7.62 -17.77
N LEU A 22 1.92 -7.41 -16.57
CA LEU A 22 2.99 -6.44 -16.29
C LEU A 22 4.34 -7.10 -15.99
N GLY A 23 4.37 -8.42 -15.86
CA GLY A 23 5.55 -9.19 -15.47
C GLY A 23 6.14 -8.68 -14.16
N ARG A 24 7.46 -8.49 -14.16
CA ARG A 24 8.21 -7.95 -13.03
C ARG A 24 7.89 -6.47 -12.71
N HIS A 25 7.10 -5.76 -13.50
CA HIS A 25 6.73 -4.40 -13.11
C HIS A 25 5.58 -4.38 -12.09
N ALA A 26 4.78 -5.45 -12.02
CA ALA A 26 3.64 -5.52 -11.10
C ALA A 26 4.06 -5.38 -9.62
N TRP A 27 5.15 -6.05 -9.21
CA TRP A 27 5.59 -6.01 -7.81
C TRP A 27 6.10 -4.62 -7.41
N LEU A 28 6.84 -3.93 -8.30
CA LEU A 28 7.30 -2.55 -8.05
C LEU A 28 6.13 -1.58 -7.92
N LEU A 29 5.14 -1.68 -8.81
CA LEU A 29 3.96 -0.84 -8.79
C LEU A 29 3.11 -1.06 -7.53
N GLY A 30 2.95 -2.34 -7.15
CA GLY A 30 2.29 -2.71 -5.91
C GLY A 30 3.00 -2.21 -4.66
N ALA A 31 4.34 -2.34 -4.60
CA ALA A 31 5.14 -1.85 -3.48
C ALA A 31 5.01 -0.34 -3.30
N VAL A 32 5.08 0.41 -4.40
CA VAL A 32 4.95 1.87 -4.38
C VAL A 32 3.54 2.28 -3.95
N GLY A 33 2.51 1.62 -4.51
CA GLY A 33 1.13 1.83 -4.07
C GLY A 33 0.95 1.53 -2.59
N GLY A 34 1.55 0.44 -2.10
CA GLY A 34 1.48 0.00 -0.73
C GLY A 34 2.16 0.95 0.26
N VAL A 35 3.22 1.66 -0.10
CA VAL A 35 3.91 2.59 0.81
C VAL A 35 3.34 4.01 0.76
N LEU A 36 2.69 4.39 -0.35
CA LEU A 36 2.27 5.78 -0.57
C LEU A 36 1.35 6.38 0.51
N PRO A 37 0.40 5.66 1.14
CA PRO A 37 -0.47 6.25 2.16
C PRO A 37 0.28 6.88 3.34
N ASP A 38 1.38 6.25 3.79
CA ASP A 38 2.24 6.74 4.88
C ASP A 38 3.05 7.99 4.52
N ALA A 39 3.03 8.43 3.25
CA ALA A 39 3.60 9.70 2.86
C ALA A 39 2.87 10.90 3.52
N ASP A 40 1.74 10.65 4.19
CA ASP A 40 1.06 11.63 5.04
C ASP A 40 1.92 12.17 6.19
N ILE A 41 3.00 11.49 6.58
CA ILE A 41 4.00 12.01 7.54
C ILE A 41 4.69 13.30 7.06
N LEU A 42 4.62 13.58 5.75
CA LEU A 42 5.11 14.83 5.16
C LEU A 42 4.15 16.00 5.38
N ILE A 43 2.90 15.74 5.78
CA ILE A 43 1.91 16.74 6.18
C ILE A 43 2.25 17.18 7.61
N ARG A 44 3.14 18.17 7.72
CA ARG A 44 3.64 18.69 9.00
C ARG A 44 3.68 20.21 8.98
N SER A 45 3.56 20.81 10.16
CA SER A 45 3.63 22.26 10.36
C SER A 45 4.61 22.57 11.49
N SER A 46 5.42 23.61 11.33
CA SER A 46 6.28 24.13 12.40
C SER A 46 5.48 24.87 13.48
N ALA A 47 4.29 25.38 13.12
CA ALA A 47 3.40 26.08 14.05
C ALA A 47 2.48 25.12 14.82
N ASP A 48 2.21 23.94 14.26
CA ASP A 48 1.39 22.90 14.90
C ASP A 48 2.09 21.53 14.83
N PRO A 49 2.82 21.15 15.89
CA PRO A 49 3.52 19.86 15.97
C PRO A 49 2.58 18.64 15.96
N LEU A 50 1.30 18.80 16.31
CA LEU A 50 0.34 17.70 16.38
C LEU A 50 -0.26 17.36 15.01
N LEU A 51 -0.11 18.24 14.02
CA LEU A 51 -0.69 18.08 12.68
C LEU A 51 -0.32 16.74 12.03
N ALA A 52 0.95 16.34 12.13
CA ALA A 52 1.42 15.09 11.55
C ALA A 52 0.72 13.87 12.19
N ILE A 53 0.51 13.90 13.51
CA ILE A 53 -0.17 12.81 14.23
C ILE A 53 -1.67 12.82 13.91
N GLN A 54 -2.28 14.00 13.79
CA GLN A 54 -3.69 14.15 13.48
C GLN A 54 -4.05 13.62 12.09
N TYR A 55 -3.22 13.91 11.09
CA TYR A 55 -3.44 13.49 9.71
C TYR A 55 -2.89 12.10 9.39
N HIS A 56 -2.02 11.54 10.23
CA HIS A 56 -1.57 10.18 10.07
C HIS A 56 -2.76 9.20 10.15
N ARG A 57 -2.90 8.35 9.13
CA ARG A 57 -4.01 7.39 8.97
C ARG A 57 -5.41 8.03 8.86
N HIS A 58 -5.45 9.27 8.37
CA HIS A 58 -6.71 9.98 8.12
C HIS A 58 -7.19 9.74 6.69
N PHE A 59 -7.40 10.80 5.89
CA PHE A 59 -8.00 10.71 4.56
C PHE A 59 -7.16 9.87 3.57
N THR A 60 -5.84 9.84 3.73
CA THR A 60 -4.93 9.03 2.89
C THR A 60 -5.19 7.53 3.00
N HIS A 61 -5.77 7.08 4.12
CA HIS A 61 -6.07 5.68 4.40
C HIS A 61 -7.57 5.36 4.26
N ALA A 62 -8.36 6.31 3.78
CA ALA A 62 -9.79 6.12 3.60
C ALA A 62 -10.08 5.27 2.36
N LEU A 63 -11.07 4.37 2.44
CA LEU A 63 -11.45 3.54 1.29
C LEU A 63 -11.92 4.39 0.10
N ALA A 64 -12.61 5.49 0.37
CA ALA A 64 -13.06 6.42 -0.66
C ALA A 64 -11.89 7.12 -1.40
N PHE A 65 -10.72 7.22 -0.76
CA PHE A 65 -9.53 7.85 -1.32
C PHE A 65 -8.67 6.89 -2.15
N ILE A 66 -8.87 5.58 -2.04
CA ILE A 66 -8.07 4.56 -2.75
C ILE A 66 -7.94 4.81 -4.26
N PRO A 67 -9.01 5.12 -5.02
CA PRO A 67 -8.88 5.35 -6.46
C PRO A 67 -7.99 6.56 -6.79
N PHE A 68 -8.08 7.62 -5.98
CA PHE A 68 -7.26 8.81 -6.14
C PHE A 68 -5.81 8.53 -5.75
N GLY A 69 -5.57 7.94 -4.57
CA GLY A 69 -4.24 7.56 -4.11
C GLY A 69 -3.54 6.59 -5.06
N GLY A 70 -4.27 5.60 -5.59
CA GLY A 70 -3.78 4.68 -6.61
C GLY A 70 -3.37 5.37 -7.91
N ALA A 71 -4.13 6.39 -8.35
CA ALA A 71 -3.78 7.20 -9.51
C ALA A 71 -2.54 8.08 -9.26
N VAL A 72 -2.41 8.67 -8.07
CA VAL A 72 -1.20 9.41 -7.66
C VAL A 72 0.02 8.49 -7.68
N ALA A 73 -0.08 7.27 -7.10
CA ALA A 73 0.97 6.26 -7.17
C ALA A 73 1.32 5.85 -8.61
N ALA A 74 0.35 5.81 -9.53
CA ALA A 74 0.60 5.46 -10.93
C ALA A 74 1.29 6.60 -11.71
N SER A 75 1.13 7.85 -11.28
CA SER A 75 1.51 9.03 -12.06
C SER A 75 2.97 9.04 -12.56
N PRO A 76 4.01 8.61 -11.79
CA PRO A 76 5.39 8.63 -12.28
C PRO A 76 5.63 7.72 -13.50
N TRP A 77 4.82 6.67 -13.66
CA TRP A 77 4.87 5.78 -14.81
C TRP A 77 4.04 6.32 -15.96
N LEU A 78 2.83 6.84 -15.70
CA LEU A 78 1.90 7.30 -16.73
C LEU A 78 2.39 8.54 -17.49
N VAL A 79 3.22 9.38 -16.86
CA VAL A 79 3.86 10.53 -17.53
C VAL A 79 4.80 10.07 -18.67
N ARG A 80 5.41 8.89 -18.55
CA ARG A 80 6.37 8.37 -19.52
C ARG A 80 5.63 7.70 -20.69
N LYS A 81 5.81 8.20 -21.92
CA LYS A 81 5.14 7.67 -23.15
C LYS A 81 5.22 6.15 -23.28
N ARG A 82 6.36 5.54 -22.93
CA ARG A 82 6.60 4.08 -23.02
C ARG A 82 5.59 3.22 -22.23
N HIS A 83 4.99 3.77 -21.18
CA HIS A 83 4.12 3.04 -20.26
C HIS A 83 2.62 3.29 -20.53
N ARG A 84 2.29 4.24 -21.40
CA ARG A 84 0.90 4.61 -21.73
C ARG A 84 0.06 3.45 -22.29
N PRO A 85 0.59 2.53 -23.13
CA PRO A 85 -0.21 1.39 -23.60
C PRO A 85 -0.73 0.50 -22.45
N ASN A 86 0.04 0.44 -21.35
CA ASN A 86 -0.26 -0.36 -20.17
C ASN A 86 -0.86 0.49 -19.03
N TRP A 87 -1.49 1.63 -19.32
CA TRP A 87 -1.98 2.53 -18.27
C TRP A 87 -3.00 1.88 -17.33
N ARG A 88 -3.93 1.06 -17.88
CA ARG A 88 -4.96 0.35 -17.10
C ARG A 88 -4.35 -0.63 -16.09
N PRO A 89 -3.48 -1.58 -16.50
CA PRO A 89 -2.87 -2.48 -15.55
C PRO A 89 -1.93 -1.73 -14.59
N ILE A 90 -1.24 -0.68 -15.01
CA ILE A 90 -0.40 0.11 -14.09
C ILE A 90 -1.26 0.74 -12.98
N LEU A 91 -2.35 1.40 -13.36
CA LEU A 91 -3.29 2.00 -12.40
C LEU A 91 -3.89 0.94 -11.47
N ALA A 92 -4.27 -0.22 -12.00
CA ALA A 92 -4.83 -1.29 -11.20
C ALA A 92 -3.78 -1.88 -10.23
N ALA A 93 -2.52 -2.06 -10.64
CA ALA A 93 -1.46 -2.55 -9.76
C ALA A 93 -1.19 -1.59 -8.58
N THR A 94 -1.07 -0.29 -8.85
CA THR A 94 -0.86 0.71 -7.79
C THR A 94 -2.07 0.86 -6.89
N THR A 95 -3.29 0.79 -7.45
CA THR A 95 -4.54 0.84 -6.67
C THR A 95 -4.70 -0.37 -5.77
N ILE A 96 -4.38 -1.58 -6.24
CA ILE A 96 -4.37 -2.79 -5.40
C ILE A 96 -3.36 -2.62 -4.27
N GLY A 97 -2.13 -2.20 -4.56
CA GLY A 97 -1.12 -1.92 -3.53
C GLY A 97 -1.62 -0.93 -2.49
N TYR A 98 -2.17 0.20 -2.94
CA TYR A 98 -2.71 1.25 -2.07
C TYR A 98 -3.85 0.73 -1.19
N ALA A 99 -4.76 -0.07 -1.74
CA ALA A 99 -5.88 -0.65 -1.01
C ALA A 99 -5.41 -1.60 0.11
N THR A 100 -4.35 -2.38 -0.12
CA THR A 100 -3.83 -3.30 0.92
C THR A 100 -3.35 -2.57 2.16
N HIS A 101 -2.88 -1.33 2.02
CA HIS A 101 -2.34 -0.56 3.13
C HIS A 101 -3.42 -0.23 4.17
N ALA A 102 -4.51 0.42 3.74
CA ALA A 102 -5.60 0.84 4.62
C ALA A 102 -6.24 -0.36 5.35
N VAL A 103 -6.41 -1.47 4.64
CA VAL A 103 -6.96 -2.71 5.22
C VAL A 103 -6.01 -3.31 6.24
N LEU A 104 -4.71 -3.39 5.93
CA LEU A 104 -3.72 -3.92 6.86
C LEU A 104 -3.64 -3.07 8.14
N ASP A 105 -3.74 -1.75 8.01
CA ASP A 105 -3.72 -0.85 9.15
C ASP A 105 -4.97 -0.96 10.02
N ALA A 106 -6.14 -1.23 9.43
CA ALA A 106 -7.36 -1.53 10.17
C ALA A 106 -7.25 -2.86 10.97
N CYS A 107 -6.42 -3.81 10.53
CA CYS A 107 -6.13 -5.03 11.30
C CYS A 107 -5.32 -4.75 12.57
N THR A 108 -4.75 -3.55 12.73
CA THR A 108 -3.93 -3.17 13.89
C THR A 108 -4.74 -2.60 15.05
N ASN A 109 -4.08 -2.38 16.18
CA ASN A 109 -4.64 -1.76 17.38
C ASN A 109 -4.56 -0.22 17.41
N TYR A 110 -3.98 0.43 16.38
CA TYR A 110 -3.78 1.88 16.37
C TYR A 110 -5.02 2.68 15.91
N GLY A 111 -5.83 2.10 15.04
CA GLY A 111 -7.05 2.70 14.52
C GLY A 111 -6.84 3.60 13.28
N THR A 112 -7.67 3.40 12.27
CA THR A 112 -7.58 4.05 10.94
C THR A 112 -8.93 4.60 10.50
N HIS A 113 -8.97 5.79 9.88
CA HIS A 113 -10.21 6.42 9.39
C HIS A 113 -10.71 5.79 8.07
N LEU A 114 -11.06 4.51 8.12
CA LEU A 114 -11.36 3.70 6.95
C LEU A 114 -12.58 4.20 6.14
N LEU A 115 -13.58 4.74 6.84
CA LEU A 115 -14.87 5.18 6.26
C LEU A 115 -14.96 6.70 6.02
N TRP A 116 -13.86 7.44 6.17
CA TRP A 116 -13.86 8.86 5.81
C TRP A 116 -14.15 9.01 4.29
N PRO A 117 -14.89 10.04 3.83
CA PRO A 117 -15.46 11.16 4.59
C PRO A 117 -16.86 10.88 5.19
N PHE A 118 -17.39 9.66 5.05
CA PHE A 118 -18.75 9.33 5.49
C PHE A 118 -18.85 9.17 7.02
N SER A 119 -17.78 8.72 7.67
CA SER A 119 -17.72 8.59 9.12
C SER A 119 -16.33 8.95 9.67
N PRO A 120 -16.25 9.68 10.80
CA PRO A 120 -15.00 9.97 11.48
C PRO A 120 -14.51 8.82 12.37
N GLN A 121 -15.22 7.70 12.44
CA GLN A 121 -14.84 6.58 13.31
C GLN A 121 -13.49 5.98 12.90
N ARG A 122 -12.62 5.74 13.88
CA ARG A 122 -11.39 4.95 13.70
C ARG A 122 -11.70 3.47 13.84
N VAL A 123 -11.40 2.70 12.81
CA VAL A 123 -11.57 1.24 12.78
C VAL A 123 -10.26 0.59 13.22
N ALA A 124 -10.35 -0.30 14.20
CA ALA A 124 -9.25 -1.14 14.67
C ALA A 124 -9.84 -2.53 14.99
N TRP A 125 -9.40 -3.57 14.28
CA TRP A 125 -9.89 -4.94 14.47
C TRP A 125 -9.06 -5.74 15.48
N HIS A 126 -7.91 -5.21 15.89
CA HIS A 126 -7.04 -5.83 16.90
C HIS A 126 -6.56 -7.25 16.54
N TRP A 127 -6.46 -7.57 15.25
CA TRP A 127 -6.02 -8.89 14.78
C TRP A 127 -4.50 -9.05 14.82
N ILE A 128 -3.75 -7.96 14.63
CA ILE A 128 -2.29 -7.97 14.56
C ILE A 128 -1.74 -6.80 15.38
N THR A 129 -0.62 -7.01 16.08
CA THR A 129 0.06 -5.92 16.79
C THR A 129 0.73 -4.97 15.81
N THR A 130 0.62 -3.66 16.03
CA THR A 130 1.27 -2.63 15.17
C THR A 130 2.79 -2.81 15.07
N ILE A 131 3.40 -3.40 16.11
CA ILE A 131 4.80 -3.76 16.16
C ILE A 131 4.83 -5.29 16.22
N GLY A 132 4.99 -5.92 15.06
CA GLY A 132 4.83 -7.37 14.93
C GLY A 132 5.75 -7.93 13.86
N PRO A 133 6.96 -8.40 14.19
CA PRO A 133 7.85 -9.07 13.24
C PRO A 133 7.26 -10.32 12.53
N PRO A 134 6.26 -11.06 13.06
CA PRO A 134 5.79 -12.28 12.39
C PRO A 134 5.28 -12.05 10.96
N LEU A 135 4.43 -11.05 10.72
CA LEU A 135 3.87 -10.83 9.39
C LEU A 135 4.96 -10.41 8.39
N THR A 136 5.81 -9.45 8.76
CA THR A 136 6.93 -9.00 7.93
C THR A 136 7.88 -10.15 7.62
N LEU A 137 8.19 -11.00 8.61
CA LEU A 137 9.05 -12.16 8.42
C LEU A 137 8.41 -13.23 7.51
N THR A 138 7.11 -13.50 7.66
CA THR A 138 6.38 -14.44 6.79
C THR A 138 6.43 -13.97 5.34
N LEU A 139 6.14 -12.69 5.07
CA LEU A 139 6.21 -12.11 3.73
C LEU A 139 7.64 -12.15 3.16
N LEU A 140 8.64 -11.86 4.00
CA LEU A 140 10.05 -11.89 3.60
C LEU A 140 10.52 -13.31 3.26
N ILE A 141 10.16 -14.30 4.06
CA ILE A 141 10.49 -15.71 3.82
C ILE A 141 9.86 -16.17 2.50
N GLY A 142 8.57 -15.85 2.28
CA GLY A 142 7.91 -16.12 1.01
C GLY A 142 8.69 -15.51 -0.16
N LEU A 143 9.10 -14.24 -0.04
CA LEU A 143 9.84 -13.54 -1.10
C LEU A 143 11.17 -14.23 -1.41
N ILE A 144 11.93 -14.61 -0.38
CA ILE A 144 13.20 -15.32 -0.53
C ILE A 144 12.98 -16.66 -1.24
N ILE A 145 11.95 -17.42 -0.85
CA ILE A 145 11.62 -18.70 -1.48
C ILE A 145 11.26 -18.51 -2.96
N ALA A 146 10.41 -17.53 -3.28
CA ALA A 146 9.98 -17.24 -4.64
C ALA A 146 11.17 -16.89 -5.55
N VAL A 147 12.06 -16.01 -5.07
CA VAL A 147 13.28 -15.61 -5.79
C VAL A 147 14.21 -16.80 -6.01
N ARG A 148 14.47 -17.61 -4.97
CA ARG A 148 15.38 -18.77 -5.06
C ARG A 148 14.88 -19.87 -5.98
N ARG A 149 13.57 -20.11 -6.03
CA ARG A 149 12.99 -21.17 -6.87
C ARG A 149 12.91 -20.82 -8.35
N ARG A 150 13.34 -19.62 -8.79
CA ARG A 150 13.01 -19.04 -10.12
C ARG A 150 11.52 -19.24 -10.47
N SER A 151 10.67 -19.26 -9.44
CA SER A 151 9.29 -19.72 -9.55
C SER A 151 8.46 -18.66 -10.26
N ARG A 152 7.61 -19.09 -11.20
CA ARG A 152 6.56 -18.23 -11.79
C ARG A 152 5.37 -18.02 -10.83
N LEU A 153 5.42 -18.56 -9.61
CA LEU A 153 4.40 -18.44 -8.56
C LEU A 153 5.00 -17.83 -7.27
N PRO A 154 4.26 -16.96 -6.56
CA PRO A 154 4.83 -16.03 -5.58
C PRO A 154 4.96 -16.58 -4.15
N ALA A 155 5.65 -15.74 -3.37
CA ALA A 155 5.79 -15.68 -1.92
C ALA A 155 4.50 -15.75 -1.13
#